data_AF-A0AA36J6W7-F1
#
_entry.id   AF-A0AA36J6W7-F1
#
_cell.length_a   1.000
_cell.length_b   1.000
_cell.length_c   1.000
_cell.angle_alpha   90.00
_cell.angle_beta   90.00
_cell.angle_gamma   90.00
#
_symmetry.space_group_name_H-M   'P 1'
#
loop_
_entity.id
_entity.type
_entity.pdbx_description
1 polymer ?
#
loop_
_entity_poly.entity_id
_entity_poly.type
_entity_poly.pdbx_seq_one_letter_code
_entity_poly.pdbx_strand_id
1 'polypeptide(L)'
;MVHLPFCLGAIAVFHSVPKDELGNVPLKLSPCVLAKIMGGTITMWDDAEIKALNPILSVPAGTKIQVGHRTVGSSSTGGITGYLEAKCPTSWTLGSGSTITWPTSDNFNAVQGSPGMLTHVTGTPYALGYLDAGHGHQRDLQEVSLQNEANTWLTSKDAMAATDSNGNNGISAAGKAAVDAGDIPTDAAADWSAVNLYRKNGTNTWPIVLVSYIYVKKDLSGMTVDKVAVLKAFVDMVLGEGQDMLKDFSFDKVPAAMNTWSTTWANMTKPSGFTEMTLLTSTSAWTGQGANVITSKRNSYTMWKLGELEVSLDAMTSRLEALETHLDGYGVVPLHGSGTTNTKNWFAKAMKLMETRARVPLFLTYRAVGSGTGQKEFVGDGASMFKSYSNFGAGDIPMSSSNFQALMAQTPPETMVHMPLALGAIGVFHSVPKEMLGGATEVKLDACLLAKIFSGAVTTWDDAQVLAQNPTLSVPAGTVIKVAHRTLGSSSTGGLSGYLNKKCPSSWTLGASSSISWPAQANFNNVEGSPGMQSFIMGNQYAIGYLDAGHGHDFEMSEVALTNFAGMTRTSKAESPKFTVFGALKRKFPPRFPFLVVFHSTCFFW
;
A
#
# COMPACT_ATOMS: atom_id res chain seq x y z
N MET A 1 39.51 17.48 0.06
CA MET A 1 38.84 16.26 -0.45
C MET A 1 39.94 15.32 -0.91
N VAL A 2 39.67 14.02 -1.01
CA VAL A 2 40.57 13.03 -1.57
C VAL A 2 39.88 12.28 -2.71
N HIS A 3 40.64 11.89 -3.73
CA HIS A 3 40.21 11.13 -4.89
C HIS A 3 40.75 9.71 -4.77
N LEU A 4 39.86 8.72 -4.82
CA LEU A 4 40.22 7.31 -4.73
C LEU A 4 39.79 6.60 -6.01
N PRO A 5 40.72 6.41 -6.97
CA PRO A 5 40.46 5.67 -8.19
C PRO A 5 40.03 4.24 -7.84
N PHE A 6 38.95 3.74 -8.42
CA PHE A 6 38.47 2.38 -8.13
C PHE A 6 38.17 1.52 -9.35
N CYS A 7 37.91 2.09 -10.52
CA CYS A 7 37.80 1.28 -11.75
C CYS A 7 38.18 2.08 -13.00
N LEU A 8 38.54 1.34 -14.04
CA LEU A 8 38.76 1.83 -15.39
C LEU A 8 37.62 1.38 -16.29
N GLY A 9 37.10 2.30 -17.11
CA GLY A 9 36.02 2.04 -18.07
C GLY A 9 36.36 2.54 -19.46
N ALA A 10 35.90 1.81 -20.48
CA ALA A 10 36.08 2.19 -21.87
C ALA A 10 34.84 2.94 -22.39
N ILE A 11 35.04 4.07 -23.07
CA ILE A 11 33.98 4.67 -23.87
C ILE A 11 34.11 4.15 -25.30
N ALA A 12 33.07 3.47 -25.77
CA ALA A 12 32.99 2.90 -27.10
C ALA A 12 31.97 3.65 -27.95
N VAL A 13 32.17 3.58 -29.28
CA VAL A 13 31.26 4.15 -30.27
C VAL A 13 30.55 3.00 -30.95
N PHE A 14 29.23 3.07 -30.96
CA PHE A 14 28.33 2.05 -31.50
C PHE A 14 27.55 2.60 -32.69
N HIS A 15 27.16 1.72 -33.61
CA HIS A 15 26.39 2.09 -34.78
C HIS A 15 25.30 1.07 -35.12
N SER A 16 24.38 1.47 -35.99
CA SER A 16 23.32 0.60 -36.52
C SER A 16 23.37 0.42 -38.03
N VAL A 17 24.51 0.73 -38.67
CA VAL A 17 24.77 0.31 -40.05
C VAL A 17 24.56 -1.21 -40.17
N PRO A 18 23.74 -1.69 -41.12
CA PRO A 18 23.49 -3.12 -41.30
C PRO A 18 24.78 -3.92 -41.55
N LYS A 19 24.86 -5.13 -40.95
CA LYS A 19 26.07 -5.99 -41.01
C LYS A 19 26.44 -6.41 -42.43
N ASP A 20 25.43 -6.65 -43.27
CA ASP A 20 25.56 -6.99 -44.68
C ASP A 20 26.13 -5.83 -45.50
N GLU A 21 25.73 -4.59 -45.19
CA GLU A 21 26.28 -3.40 -45.83
C GLU A 21 27.73 -3.08 -45.42
N LEU A 22 28.21 -3.71 -44.36
CA LEU A 22 29.61 -3.68 -43.92
C LEU A 22 30.43 -4.87 -44.45
N GLY A 23 29.83 -5.80 -45.21
CA GLY A 23 30.49 -7.04 -45.61
C GLY A 23 30.89 -7.93 -44.42
N ASN A 24 30.16 -7.85 -43.31
CA ASN A 24 30.39 -8.57 -42.06
C ASN A 24 31.76 -8.30 -41.39
N VAL A 25 32.36 -7.13 -41.61
CA VAL A 25 33.53 -6.66 -40.83
C VAL A 25 33.17 -5.45 -39.98
N PRO A 26 33.92 -5.16 -38.90
CA PRO A 26 33.71 -3.94 -38.13
C PRO A 26 33.91 -2.67 -38.96
N LEU A 27 33.04 -1.67 -38.76
CA LEU A 27 33.16 -0.35 -39.37
C LEU A 27 34.41 0.37 -38.85
N LYS A 28 35.35 0.72 -39.72
CA LYS A 28 36.57 1.45 -39.35
C LYS A 28 36.37 2.95 -39.43
N LEU A 29 36.64 3.67 -38.34
CA LEU A 29 36.72 5.13 -38.35
C LEU A 29 38.04 5.57 -37.72
N SER A 30 38.82 6.40 -38.43
CA SER A 30 39.97 7.04 -37.80
C SER A 30 39.46 8.07 -36.76
N PRO A 31 40.27 8.45 -35.76
CA PRO A 31 39.85 9.41 -34.75
C PRO A 31 39.39 10.74 -35.36
N CYS A 32 40.02 11.18 -36.46
CA CYS A 32 39.70 12.46 -37.07
C CYS A 32 38.52 12.39 -38.04
N VAL A 33 38.23 11.21 -38.62
CA VAL A 33 36.95 10.98 -39.32
C VAL A 33 35.80 10.95 -38.30
N LEU A 34 35.98 10.27 -37.17
CA LEU A 34 35.02 10.28 -36.08
C LEU A 34 34.78 11.71 -35.55
N ALA A 35 35.83 12.51 -35.39
CA ALA A 35 35.72 13.94 -35.02
C ALA A 35 34.85 14.73 -36.01
N LYS A 36 35.08 14.55 -37.32
CA LYS A 36 34.29 15.22 -38.37
C LYS A 36 32.83 14.78 -38.38
N ILE A 37 32.55 13.50 -38.12
CA ILE A 37 31.17 12.98 -38.00
C ILE A 37 30.47 13.62 -36.79
N MET A 38 31.09 13.50 -35.61
CA MET A 38 30.55 14.01 -34.36
C MET A 38 30.47 15.55 -34.34
N GLY A 39 31.30 16.24 -35.12
CA GLY A 39 31.29 17.69 -35.31
C GLY A 39 30.38 18.18 -36.43
N GLY A 40 29.76 17.28 -37.20
CA GLY A 40 28.80 17.62 -38.26
C GLY A 40 29.42 18.06 -39.59
N THR A 41 30.74 17.90 -39.77
CA THR A 41 31.41 18.14 -41.07
C THR A 41 31.15 16.99 -42.04
N ILE A 42 31.20 15.74 -41.57
CA ILE A 42 30.78 14.56 -42.34
C ILE A 42 29.38 14.18 -41.87
N THR A 43 28.40 14.22 -42.78
CA THR A 43 26.99 14.01 -42.44
C THR A 43 26.37 12.79 -43.12
N MET A 44 27.10 12.12 -44.02
CA MET A 44 26.61 10.97 -44.79
C MET A 44 27.60 9.80 -44.74
N TRP A 45 27.09 8.57 -44.75
CA TRP A 45 27.89 7.35 -44.69
C TRP A 45 28.71 7.08 -45.95
N ASP A 46 28.30 7.66 -47.08
CA ASP A 46 28.93 7.48 -48.38
C ASP A 46 30.03 8.52 -48.68
N ASP A 47 30.43 9.30 -47.66
CA ASP A 47 31.54 10.24 -47.69
C ASP A 47 32.86 9.57 -48.11
N ALA A 48 33.69 10.29 -48.86
CA ALA A 48 34.93 9.78 -49.42
C ALA A 48 35.93 9.34 -48.34
N GLU A 49 36.00 10.02 -47.19
CA GLU A 49 36.90 9.65 -46.09
C GLU A 49 36.46 8.36 -45.39
N ILE A 50 35.15 8.14 -45.24
CA ILE A 50 34.60 6.90 -44.69
C ILE A 50 34.84 5.73 -45.65
N LYS A 51 34.57 5.92 -46.95
CA LYS A 51 34.79 4.90 -47.99
C LYS A 51 36.26 4.53 -48.15
N ALA A 52 37.18 5.48 -48.01
CA ALA A 52 38.62 5.20 -48.05
C ALA A 52 39.06 4.22 -46.96
N LEU A 53 38.43 4.29 -45.77
CA LEU A 53 38.69 3.37 -44.67
C LEU A 53 37.91 2.04 -44.79
N ASN A 54 36.77 2.07 -45.50
CA ASN A 54 35.84 0.95 -45.64
C ASN A 54 35.48 0.74 -47.12
N PRO A 55 36.40 0.21 -47.95
CA PRO A 55 36.17 0.09 -49.41
C PRO A 55 35.05 -0.88 -49.78
N ILE A 56 34.63 -1.75 -48.86
CA ILE A 56 33.53 -2.70 -49.02
C ILE A 56 32.18 -2.16 -48.49
N LEU A 57 32.15 -0.94 -47.96
CA LEU A 57 30.92 -0.30 -47.47
C LEU A 57 29.94 -0.08 -48.62
N SER A 58 28.76 -0.69 -48.53
CA SER A 58 27.73 -0.66 -49.58
C SER A 58 26.47 0.09 -49.17
N VAL A 59 26.59 1.04 -48.24
CA VAL A 59 25.47 1.88 -47.78
C VAL A 59 24.89 2.69 -48.96
N PRO A 60 23.56 2.83 -49.08
CA PRO A 60 22.95 3.63 -50.14
C PRO A 60 23.50 5.07 -50.18
N ALA A 61 23.74 5.60 -51.38
CA ALA A 61 24.26 6.95 -51.55
C ALA A 61 23.32 8.00 -50.94
N GLY A 62 23.88 9.00 -50.26
CA GLY A 62 23.12 10.04 -49.55
C GLY A 62 22.52 9.63 -48.20
N THR A 63 22.86 8.45 -47.67
CA THR A 63 22.37 8.00 -46.36
C THR A 63 22.99 8.85 -45.24
N LYS A 64 22.14 9.63 -44.55
CA LYS A 64 22.55 10.48 -43.43
C LYS A 64 23.01 9.67 -42.23
N ILE A 65 24.04 10.15 -41.53
CA ILE A 65 24.49 9.61 -40.25
C ILE A 65 23.64 10.21 -39.14
N GLN A 66 22.90 9.37 -38.41
CA GLN A 66 22.05 9.81 -37.29
C GLN A 66 22.85 9.81 -35.99
N VAL A 67 23.49 10.94 -35.68
CA VAL A 67 24.38 11.08 -34.52
C VAL A 67 23.54 11.27 -33.25
N GLY A 68 23.70 10.37 -32.28
CA GLY A 68 23.13 10.52 -30.94
C GLY A 68 24.09 11.27 -30.03
N HIS A 69 23.60 12.26 -29.29
CA HIS A 69 24.40 13.01 -28.32
C HIS A 69 23.66 13.25 -27.01
N ARG A 70 24.40 13.35 -25.89
CA ARG A 70 23.77 13.56 -24.58
C ARG A 70 23.27 14.99 -24.43
N THR A 71 22.12 15.10 -23.76
CA THR A 71 21.47 16.37 -23.44
C THR A 71 21.80 16.89 -22.04
N VAL A 72 22.22 16.00 -21.12
CA VAL A 72 22.68 16.32 -19.76
C VAL A 72 24.12 15.84 -19.60
N GLY A 73 24.85 16.49 -18.69
CA GLY A 73 26.25 16.19 -18.39
C GLY A 73 26.50 14.69 -18.20
N SER A 74 27.46 14.12 -18.93
CA SER A 74 27.82 12.70 -18.80
C SER A 74 29.33 12.46 -18.91
N SER A 75 29.84 11.45 -18.20
CA SER A 75 31.24 11.04 -18.30
C SER A 75 31.59 10.55 -19.70
N SER A 76 30.68 9.83 -20.38
CA SER A 76 30.91 9.40 -21.77
C SER A 76 31.05 10.59 -22.72
N THR A 77 30.29 11.68 -22.50
CA THR A 77 30.45 12.94 -23.26
C THR A 77 31.82 13.56 -23.00
N GLY A 78 32.23 13.66 -21.73
CA GLY A 78 33.56 14.15 -21.36
C GLY A 78 34.67 13.32 -21.99
N GLY A 79 34.54 11.99 -21.96
CA GLY A 79 35.49 11.04 -22.53
C GLY A 79 35.64 11.19 -24.03
N ILE A 80 34.53 11.15 -24.79
CA ILE A 80 34.58 11.25 -26.25
C ILE A 80 35.07 12.63 -26.69
N THR A 81 34.54 13.72 -26.11
CA THR A 81 34.90 15.08 -26.53
C THR A 81 36.34 15.43 -26.15
N GLY A 82 36.80 15.03 -24.95
CA GLY A 82 38.19 15.20 -24.52
C GLY A 82 39.17 14.40 -25.39
N TYR A 83 38.82 13.17 -25.77
CA TYR A 83 39.63 12.38 -26.70
C TYR A 83 39.73 13.04 -28.08
N LEU A 84 38.60 13.50 -28.64
CA LEU A 84 38.57 14.12 -29.97
C LEU A 84 39.32 15.45 -29.99
N GLU A 85 39.18 16.27 -28.95
CA GLU A 85 39.95 17.51 -28.78
C GLU A 85 41.45 17.22 -28.69
N ALA A 86 41.84 16.22 -27.89
CA ALA A 86 43.25 15.86 -27.72
C ALA A 86 43.86 15.24 -29.00
N LYS A 87 43.12 14.41 -29.76
CA LYS A 87 43.66 13.67 -30.92
C LYS A 87 43.56 14.46 -32.22
N CYS A 88 42.48 15.22 -32.41
CA CYS A 88 42.13 15.82 -33.69
C CYS A 88 41.71 17.30 -33.56
N PRO A 89 42.56 18.16 -32.99
CA PRO A 89 42.22 19.56 -32.70
C PRO A 89 41.88 20.39 -33.95
N THR A 90 42.30 19.95 -35.15
CA THR A 90 41.94 20.61 -36.42
C THR A 90 40.55 20.22 -36.93
N SER A 91 40.09 19.01 -36.61
CA SER A 91 38.79 18.50 -37.03
C SER A 91 37.72 18.65 -35.95
N TRP A 92 38.13 18.85 -34.70
CA TRP A 92 37.26 19.00 -33.53
C TRP A 92 37.49 20.35 -32.87
N THR A 93 36.50 21.25 -32.98
CA THR A 93 36.58 22.62 -32.44
C THR A 93 35.46 22.94 -31.45
N LEU A 94 34.67 21.95 -31.02
CA LEU A 94 33.52 22.15 -30.13
C LEU A 94 33.90 22.22 -28.64
N GLY A 95 35.19 22.09 -28.32
CA GLY A 95 35.70 21.99 -26.95
C GLY A 95 35.48 20.60 -26.34
N SER A 96 35.87 20.44 -25.08
CA SER A 96 35.63 19.23 -24.29
C SER A 96 34.89 19.52 -22.98
N GLY A 97 34.15 18.53 -22.50
CA GLY A 97 33.41 18.64 -21.25
C GLY A 97 32.33 17.58 -21.10
N SER A 98 31.78 17.45 -19.90
CA SER A 98 30.62 16.56 -19.67
C SER A 98 29.37 17.06 -20.40
N THR A 99 29.32 18.36 -20.72
CA THR A 99 28.32 19.03 -21.56
C THR A 99 29.05 19.95 -22.53
N ILE A 100 28.63 19.97 -23.80
CA ILE A 100 29.08 20.92 -24.82
C ILE A 100 27.87 21.35 -25.68
N THR A 101 28.04 22.40 -26.49
CA THR A 101 27.05 22.77 -27.50
C THR A 101 27.24 21.91 -28.74
N TRP A 102 26.29 21.00 -28.98
CA TRP A 102 26.28 20.13 -30.16
C TRP A 102 25.70 20.85 -31.39
N PRO A 103 26.04 20.40 -32.62
CA PRO A 103 25.37 20.86 -33.84
C PRO A 103 23.85 20.68 -33.78
N THR A 104 23.11 21.59 -34.42
CA THR A 104 21.64 21.64 -34.39
C THR A 104 20.96 21.10 -35.65
N SER A 105 21.70 20.42 -36.53
CA SER A 105 21.14 19.83 -37.75
C SER A 105 20.21 18.66 -37.45
N ASP A 106 19.31 18.34 -38.39
CA ASP A 106 18.25 17.33 -38.23
C ASP A 106 18.76 15.91 -37.96
N ASN A 107 20.04 15.65 -38.22
CA ASN A 107 20.70 14.38 -37.98
C ASN A 107 21.43 14.29 -36.63
N PHE A 108 21.35 15.32 -35.78
CA PHE A 108 21.84 15.33 -34.40
C PHE A 108 20.68 15.14 -33.44
N ASN A 109 20.67 13.96 -32.81
CA ASN A 109 19.57 13.46 -32.01
C ASN A 109 19.95 13.55 -30.53
N ALA A 110 19.22 14.40 -29.83
CA ALA A 110 19.36 14.62 -28.41
C ALA A 110 18.80 13.42 -27.61
N VAL A 111 19.65 12.76 -26.82
CA VAL A 111 19.27 11.59 -26.01
C VAL A 111 19.61 11.76 -24.52
N GLN A 112 18.84 11.06 -23.68
CA GLN A 112 18.97 11.11 -22.22
C GLN A 112 19.39 9.78 -21.62
N GLY A 113 20.44 9.80 -20.80
CA GLY A 113 20.95 8.60 -20.12
C GLY A 113 21.46 7.52 -21.09
N SER A 114 22.08 6.49 -20.52
CA SER A 114 22.52 5.32 -21.29
C SER A 114 21.34 4.57 -21.94
N PRO A 115 20.16 4.45 -21.31
CA PRO A 115 18.99 3.86 -21.96
C PRO A 115 18.52 4.61 -23.21
N GLY A 116 18.53 5.94 -23.19
CA GLY A 116 18.14 6.74 -24.35
C GLY A 116 19.13 6.61 -25.50
N MET A 117 20.43 6.63 -25.21
CA MET A 117 21.46 6.39 -26.23
C MET A 117 21.39 4.98 -26.80
N LEU A 118 21.18 3.96 -25.94
CA LEU A 118 20.94 2.59 -26.40
C LEU A 118 19.73 2.54 -27.35
N THR A 119 18.61 3.15 -26.95
CA THR A 119 17.39 3.21 -27.77
C THR A 119 17.63 3.87 -29.12
N HIS A 120 18.39 4.97 -29.14
CA HIS A 120 18.79 5.66 -30.37
C HIS A 120 19.60 4.75 -31.28
N VAL A 121 20.68 4.14 -30.77
CA VAL A 121 21.50 3.23 -31.59
C VAL A 121 20.68 2.05 -32.09
N THR A 122 19.85 1.42 -31.27
CA THR A 122 19.09 0.23 -31.71
C THR A 122 17.86 0.55 -32.56
N GLY A 123 17.24 1.71 -32.36
CA GLY A 123 15.94 2.07 -32.92
C GLY A 123 16.01 3.00 -34.12
N THR A 124 17.16 3.62 -34.39
CA THR A 124 17.35 4.55 -35.50
C THR A 124 18.29 3.90 -36.53
N PRO A 125 17.82 3.63 -37.76
CA PRO A 125 18.69 3.11 -38.83
C PRO A 125 19.85 4.06 -39.10
N TYR A 126 21.04 3.50 -39.38
CA TYR A 126 22.24 4.27 -39.74
C TYR A 126 22.68 5.29 -38.68
N ALA A 127 22.37 5.00 -37.42
CA ALA A 127 22.76 5.79 -36.27
C ALA A 127 24.20 5.51 -35.83
N LEU A 128 24.75 6.51 -35.14
CA LEU A 128 26.03 6.44 -34.45
C LEU A 128 25.86 7.09 -33.06
N GLY A 129 26.38 6.46 -32.02
CA GLY A 129 26.30 6.95 -30.66
C GLY A 129 27.46 6.45 -29.81
N TYR A 130 27.63 7.02 -28.63
CA TYR A 130 28.72 6.65 -27.71
C TYR A 130 28.18 6.28 -26.34
N LEU A 131 28.75 5.22 -25.77
CA LEU A 131 28.34 4.64 -24.49
C LEU A 131 29.58 4.14 -23.75
N ASP A 132 29.42 3.92 -22.45
CA ASP A 132 30.28 2.98 -21.75
C ASP A 132 30.19 1.60 -22.41
N ALA A 133 31.34 0.97 -22.65
CA ALA A 133 31.46 -0.25 -23.45
C ALA A 133 30.58 -1.40 -22.91
N GLY A 134 30.54 -1.58 -21.58
CA GLY A 134 29.76 -2.65 -20.95
C GLY A 134 28.27 -2.58 -21.27
N HIS A 135 27.70 -1.38 -21.38
CA HIS A 135 26.30 -1.20 -21.76
C HIS A 135 25.99 -1.68 -23.18
N GLY A 136 26.91 -1.44 -24.12
CA GLY A 136 26.76 -1.91 -25.49
C GLY A 136 27.06 -3.41 -25.64
N HIS A 137 28.05 -3.93 -24.90
CA HIS A 137 28.38 -5.36 -24.88
C HIS A 137 27.25 -6.23 -24.35
N GLN A 138 26.56 -5.79 -23.29
CA GLN A 138 25.37 -6.46 -22.74
C GLN A 138 24.17 -6.53 -23.71
N ARG A 139 24.24 -5.82 -24.83
CA ARG A 139 23.21 -5.75 -25.87
C ARG A 139 23.71 -6.16 -27.24
N ASP A 140 24.94 -6.68 -27.34
CA ASP A 140 25.60 -7.08 -28.58
C ASP A 140 25.53 -6.02 -29.69
N LEU A 141 25.69 -4.75 -29.30
CA LEU A 141 25.70 -3.65 -30.27
C LEU A 141 26.95 -3.73 -31.16
N GLN A 142 26.82 -3.27 -32.41
CA GLN A 142 27.95 -3.18 -33.33
C GLN A 142 28.85 -1.99 -32.96
N GLU A 143 30.14 -2.27 -32.78
CA GLU A 143 31.15 -1.27 -32.43
C GLU A 143 31.90 -0.75 -33.65
N VAL A 144 32.24 0.53 -33.61
CA VAL A 144 33.26 1.10 -34.48
C VAL A 144 34.62 0.52 -34.09
N SER A 145 35.34 0.00 -35.08
CA SER A 145 36.77 -0.26 -34.97
C SER A 145 37.51 1.08 -35.08
N LEU A 146 38.08 1.52 -33.97
CA LEU A 146 38.76 2.80 -33.83
C LEU A 146 40.27 2.58 -33.91
N GLN A 147 40.97 3.45 -34.64
CA GLN A 147 42.42 3.41 -34.68
C GLN A 147 43.02 4.01 -33.40
N ASN A 148 43.86 3.25 -32.70
CA ASN A 148 44.55 3.71 -31.49
C ASN A 148 45.87 4.44 -31.79
N GLU A 149 46.62 4.82 -30.74
CA GLU A 149 47.88 5.57 -30.88
C GLU A 149 49.00 4.75 -31.55
N ALA A 150 48.92 3.41 -31.48
CA ALA A 150 49.83 2.49 -32.17
C ALA A 150 49.42 2.19 -33.63
N ASN A 151 48.41 2.90 -34.16
CA ASN A 151 47.81 2.68 -35.47
C ASN A 151 47.10 1.33 -35.66
N THR A 152 46.81 0.62 -34.56
CA THR A 152 46.02 -0.62 -34.58
C THR A 152 44.54 -0.30 -34.69
N TRP A 153 43.81 -1.09 -35.50
CA TRP A 153 42.36 -1.06 -35.60
C TRP A 153 41.77 -2.12 -34.67
N LEU A 154 40.96 -1.70 -33.71
CA LEU A 154 40.33 -2.59 -32.74
C LEU A 154 38.99 -2.01 -32.28
N THR A 155 38.11 -2.87 -31.76
CA THR A 155 36.94 -2.46 -30.96
C THR A 155 37.31 -2.47 -29.48
N SER A 156 36.46 -1.95 -28.58
CA SER A 156 36.73 -2.05 -27.15
C SER A 156 36.65 -3.50 -26.67
N LYS A 157 35.82 -4.32 -27.32
CA LYS A 157 35.74 -5.77 -27.07
C LYS A 157 37.05 -6.48 -27.43
N ASP A 158 37.65 -6.14 -28.57
CA ASP A 158 38.97 -6.65 -28.95
C ASP A 158 40.06 -6.22 -27.95
N ALA A 159 40.01 -4.95 -27.50
CA ALA A 159 40.92 -4.42 -26.49
C ALA A 159 40.83 -5.20 -25.17
N MET A 160 39.61 -5.51 -24.74
CA MET A 160 39.36 -6.26 -23.50
C MET A 160 39.73 -7.75 -23.61
N ALA A 161 39.66 -8.32 -24.81
CA ALA A 161 39.97 -9.73 -25.07
C ALA A 161 41.49 -10.02 -25.14
N ALA A 162 42.29 -9.04 -25.59
CA ALA A 162 43.72 -9.22 -25.73
C ALA A 162 44.48 -8.84 -24.45
N THR A 163 45.24 -9.76 -23.87
CA THR A 163 46.07 -9.51 -22.68
C THR A 163 47.57 -9.46 -23.00
N ASP A 164 48.31 -8.61 -22.29
CA ASP A 164 49.77 -8.57 -22.31
C ASP A 164 50.39 -9.68 -21.43
N SER A 165 51.72 -9.77 -21.39
CA SER A 165 52.45 -10.76 -20.59
C SER A 165 52.25 -10.63 -19.08
N ASN A 166 51.72 -9.50 -18.61
CA ASN A 166 51.41 -9.23 -17.21
C ASN A 166 49.93 -9.42 -16.90
N GLY A 167 49.13 -9.90 -17.87
CA GLY A 167 47.70 -10.10 -17.74
C GLY A 167 46.86 -8.83 -17.86
N ASN A 168 47.45 -7.70 -18.26
CA ASN A 168 46.67 -6.48 -18.52
C ASN A 168 46.00 -6.58 -19.90
N ASN A 169 44.70 -6.37 -19.95
CA ASN A 169 44.02 -6.12 -21.21
C ASN A 169 44.27 -4.69 -21.72
N GLY A 170 43.71 -4.34 -22.87
CA GLY A 170 43.83 -3.02 -23.48
C GLY A 170 43.33 -1.84 -22.63
N ILE A 171 42.45 -2.07 -21.66
CA ILE A 171 41.92 -1.01 -20.77
C ILE A 171 42.86 -0.81 -19.58
N SER A 172 43.25 -1.90 -18.92
CA SER A 172 44.22 -1.88 -17.82
C SER A 172 45.62 -1.45 -18.29
N ALA A 173 46.01 -1.77 -19.53
CA ALA A 173 47.22 -1.27 -20.16
C ALA A 173 47.22 0.27 -20.30
N ALA A 174 46.08 0.89 -20.61
CA ALA A 174 45.96 2.35 -20.63
C ALA A 174 46.19 2.95 -19.24
N GLY A 175 45.61 2.33 -18.20
CA GLY A 175 45.83 2.70 -16.81
C GLY A 175 47.30 2.63 -16.42
N LYS A 176 47.97 1.51 -16.75
CA LYS A 176 49.41 1.34 -16.51
C LYS A 176 50.24 2.40 -17.23
N ALA A 177 49.97 2.65 -18.51
CA ALA A 177 50.67 3.65 -19.29
C ALA A 177 50.52 5.06 -18.70
N ALA A 178 49.35 5.39 -18.13
CA ALA A 178 49.12 6.65 -17.44
C ALA A 178 49.94 6.77 -16.14
N VAL A 179 50.06 5.69 -15.36
CA VAL A 179 50.96 5.65 -14.19
C VAL A 179 52.41 5.85 -14.61
N ASP A 180 52.87 5.09 -15.61
CA ASP A 180 54.26 5.13 -16.08
C ASP A 180 54.64 6.51 -16.64
N ALA A 181 53.68 7.21 -17.25
CA ALA A 181 53.85 8.57 -17.77
C ALA A 181 53.79 9.67 -16.69
N GLY A 182 53.40 9.34 -15.45
CA GLY A 182 53.23 10.32 -14.38
C GLY A 182 51.96 11.17 -14.50
N ASP A 183 50.98 10.73 -15.30
CA ASP A 183 49.71 11.45 -15.49
C ASP A 183 48.77 11.33 -14.28
N ILE A 184 49.09 10.43 -13.34
CA ILE A 184 48.27 10.12 -12.17
C ILE A 184 48.93 10.75 -10.93
N PRO A 185 48.25 11.66 -10.23
CA PRO A 185 48.76 12.21 -8.98
C PRO A 185 49.01 11.12 -7.93
N THR A 186 50.15 11.19 -7.26
CA THR A 186 50.48 10.26 -6.17
C THR A 186 49.80 10.62 -4.84
N ASP A 187 49.43 11.89 -4.66
CA ASP A 187 48.63 12.35 -3.53
C ASP A 187 47.15 12.36 -3.90
N ALA A 188 46.34 11.58 -3.18
CA ALA A 188 44.89 11.54 -3.35
C ALA A 188 44.23 12.92 -3.12
N ALA A 189 44.86 13.81 -2.34
CA ALA A 189 44.38 15.17 -2.09
C ALA A 189 44.84 16.22 -3.12
N ALA A 190 45.66 15.84 -4.11
CA ALA A 190 46.10 16.74 -5.17
C ALA A 190 44.95 17.20 -6.08
N ASP A 191 45.26 18.07 -7.03
CA ASP A 191 44.34 18.39 -8.12
C ASP A 191 44.35 17.27 -9.17
N TRP A 192 43.18 16.70 -9.45
CA TRP A 192 42.98 15.62 -10.43
C TRP A 192 42.34 16.12 -11.73
N SER A 193 42.14 17.44 -11.89
CA SER A 193 41.43 18.03 -13.03
C SER A 193 42.05 17.73 -14.39
N ALA A 194 43.37 17.49 -14.44
CA ALA A 194 44.10 17.14 -15.66
C ALA A 194 44.10 15.64 -15.99
N VAL A 195 43.63 14.77 -15.09
CA VAL A 195 43.75 13.32 -15.24
C VAL A 195 42.84 12.81 -16.35
N ASN A 196 43.47 12.23 -17.38
CA ASN A 196 42.78 11.56 -18.47
C ASN A 196 43.62 10.40 -19.02
N LEU A 197 42.93 9.35 -19.45
CA LEU A 197 43.55 8.14 -20.02
C LEU A 197 43.34 8.09 -21.55
N TYR A 198 43.28 9.26 -22.19
CA TYR A 198 43.12 9.36 -23.63
C TYR A 198 44.45 9.04 -24.32
N ARG A 199 44.36 8.37 -25.48
CA ARG A 199 45.48 8.17 -26.41
C ARG A 199 46.73 7.51 -25.79
N LYS A 200 46.55 6.62 -24.81
CA LYS A 200 47.69 5.90 -24.22
C LYS A 200 48.29 4.94 -25.25
N ASN A 201 49.61 4.80 -25.22
CA ASN A 201 50.34 3.97 -26.17
C ASN A 201 50.08 2.47 -25.92
N GLY A 202 50.35 1.65 -26.94
CA GLY A 202 50.28 0.18 -26.89
C GLY A 202 49.38 -0.42 -27.97
N THR A 203 49.80 -1.56 -28.52
CA THR A 203 49.16 -2.17 -29.69
C THR A 203 47.70 -2.52 -29.45
N ASN A 204 47.35 -3.01 -28.26
CA ASN A 204 45.99 -3.42 -27.89
C ASN A 204 45.26 -2.38 -27.02
N THR A 205 45.89 -1.22 -26.76
CA THR A 205 45.35 -0.21 -25.85
C THR A 205 44.11 0.45 -26.45
N TRP A 206 43.01 0.53 -25.69
CA TRP A 206 41.83 1.28 -26.12
C TRP A 206 42.08 2.79 -25.98
N PRO A 207 41.77 3.63 -26.99
CA PRO A 207 42.19 5.02 -26.97
C PRO A 207 41.32 5.95 -26.10
N ILE A 208 40.14 5.50 -25.64
CA ILE A 208 39.21 6.29 -24.83
C ILE A 208 38.89 5.56 -23.51
N VAL A 209 39.82 5.65 -22.57
CA VAL A 209 39.66 5.07 -21.23
C VAL A 209 39.41 6.18 -20.21
N LEU A 210 38.50 5.93 -19.28
CA LEU A 210 38.17 6.79 -18.15
C LEU A 210 38.50 6.09 -16.83
N VAL A 211 38.73 6.90 -15.81
CA VAL A 211 38.92 6.44 -14.43
C VAL A 211 37.72 6.90 -13.61
N SER A 212 37.15 6.01 -12.81
CA SER A 212 36.12 6.37 -11.83
C SER A 212 36.72 6.50 -10.44
N TYR A 213 36.23 7.48 -9.69
CA TYR A 213 36.74 7.82 -8.36
C TYR A 213 35.64 7.82 -7.31
N ILE A 214 36.00 7.42 -6.09
CA ILE A 214 35.26 7.81 -4.88
C ILE A 214 35.87 9.12 -4.36
N TYR A 215 35.02 10.12 -4.10
CA TYR A 215 35.43 11.38 -3.49
C TYR A 215 35.08 11.39 -2.01
N VAL A 216 36.07 11.65 -1.15
CA VAL A 216 35.85 11.68 0.31
C VAL A 216 36.38 12.99 0.90
N LYS A 217 35.68 13.58 1.88
CA LYS A 217 36.19 14.73 2.62
C LYS A 217 37.39 14.29 3.46
N LYS A 218 38.46 15.10 3.49
CA LYS A 218 39.66 14.81 4.30
C LYS A 218 39.37 14.89 5.80
N ASP A 219 38.42 15.76 6.16
CA ASP A 219 37.89 15.87 7.51
C ASP A 219 36.49 15.25 7.59
N LEU A 220 36.39 14.17 8.37
CA LEU A 220 35.16 13.43 8.63
C LEU A 220 34.54 13.74 9.98
N SER A 221 35.09 14.69 10.75
CA SER A 221 34.60 15.05 12.09
C SER A 221 33.13 15.49 12.11
N GLY A 222 32.60 16.01 11.00
CA GLY A 222 31.19 16.34 10.84
C GLY A 222 30.25 15.15 10.60
N MET A 223 30.76 13.92 10.51
CA MET A 223 29.97 12.70 10.40
C MET A 223 29.90 11.98 11.76
N THR A 224 28.82 11.25 12.01
CA THR A 224 28.73 10.39 13.20
C THR A 224 29.73 9.24 13.11
N VAL A 225 30.14 8.72 14.27
CA VAL A 225 31.10 7.61 14.36
C VAL A 225 30.68 6.39 13.52
N ASP A 226 29.39 6.04 13.51
CA ASP A 226 28.86 4.91 12.73
C ASP A 226 28.94 5.15 11.22
N LYS A 227 28.67 6.37 10.75
CA LYS A 227 28.78 6.72 9.33
C LYS A 227 30.23 6.63 8.85
N VAL A 228 31.18 7.04 9.68
CA VAL A 228 32.61 6.93 9.37
C VAL A 228 33.05 5.47 9.32
N ALA A 229 32.57 4.63 10.23
CA ALA A 229 32.85 3.18 10.23
C ALA A 229 32.31 2.49 8.97
N VAL A 230 31.05 2.77 8.59
CA VAL A 230 30.44 2.23 7.37
C VAL A 230 31.15 2.74 6.11
N LEU A 231 31.48 4.02 6.04
CA LEU A 231 32.20 4.60 4.91
C LEU A 231 33.55 3.91 4.70
N LYS A 232 34.32 3.70 5.78
CA LYS A 232 35.60 2.98 5.72
C LYS A 232 35.41 1.57 5.17
N ALA A 233 34.48 0.80 5.73
CA ALA A 233 34.21 -0.56 5.27
C ALA A 233 33.71 -0.62 3.82
N PHE A 234 32.90 0.35 3.39
CA PHE A 234 32.48 0.46 2.00
C PHE A 234 33.66 0.71 1.05
N VAL A 235 34.57 1.61 1.39
CA VAL A 235 35.75 1.89 0.55
C VAL A 235 36.72 0.70 0.57
N ASP A 236 36.90 0.03 1.71
CA ASP A 236 37.70 -1.21 1.80
C ASP A 236 37.11 -2.33 0.92
N MET A 237 35.78 -2.47 0.91
CA MET A 237 35.05 -3.40 0.05
C MET A 237 35.30 -3.07 -1.42
N VAL A 238 35.08 -1.82 -1.83
CA VAL A 238 35.23 -1.39 -3.22
C VAL A 238 36.67 -1.54 -3.72
N LEU A 239 37.67 -1.18 -2.91
CA LEU A 239 39.08 -1.23 -3.27
C LEU A 239 39.77 -2.57 -2.93
N GLY A 240 39.06 -3.48 -2.29
CA GLY A 240 39.48 -4.83 -1.91
C GLY A 240 38.72 -5.89 -2.71
N GLU A 241 37.92 -6.72 -2.03
CA GLU A 241 37.22 -7.87 -2.66
C GLU A 241 36.25 -7.47 -3.79
N GLY A 242 35.68 -6.28 -3.74
CA GLY A 242 34.78 -5.77 -4.77
C GLY A 242 35.45 -5.54 -6.12
N GLN A 243 36.78 -5.42 -6.17
CA GLN A 243 37.53 -5.30 -7.42
C GLN A 243 37.36 -6.53 -8.33
N ASP A 244 37.13 -7.72 -7.75
CA ASP A 244 36.98 -8.95 -8.54
C ASP A 244 35.66 -8.99 -9.34
N MET A 245 34.66 -8.22 -8.91
CA MET A 245 33.35 -8.13 -9.57
C MET A 245 33.33 -7.16 -10.75
N LEU A 246 34.35 -6.30 -10.91
CA LEU A 246 34.38 -5.27 -11.97
C LEU A 246 34.24 -5.85 -13.38
N LYS A 247 34.87 -7.01 -13.62
CA LYS A 247 34.83 -7.71 -14.91
C LYS A 247 33.42 -8.12 -15.33
N ASP A 248 32.53 -8.40 -14.37
CA ASP A 248 31.14 -8.79 -14.65
C ASP A 248 30.34 -7.63 -15.27
N PHE A 249 30.86 -6.41 -15.12
CA PHE A 249 30.31 -5.18 -15.68
C PHE A 249 31.20 -4.57 -16.78
N SER A 250 32.19 -5.33 -17.30
CA SER A 250 33.14 -4.86 -18.33
C SER A 250 34.01 -3.68 -17.88
N PHE A 251 34.31 -3.60 -16.58
CA PHE A 251 35.29 -2.68 -16.02
C PHE A 251 36.58 -3.40 -15.66
N ASP A 252 37.67 -2.64 -15.66
CA ASP A 252 39.00 -3.11 -15.28
C ASP A 252 39.45 -2.52 -13.95
N LYS A 253 40.28 -3.29 -13.23
CA LYS A 253 40.91 -2.82 -11.99
C LYS A 253 41.86 -1.67 -12.30
N VAL A 254 41.95 -0.72 -11.37
CA VAL A 254 43.00 0.30 -11.43
C VAL A 254 44.37 -0.34 -11.13
N PRO A 255 45.48 0.14 -11.72
CA PRO A 255 46.82 -0.29 -11.32
C PRO A 255 47.03 -0.10 -9.81
N ALA A 256 47.77 -1.02 -9.18
CA ALA A 256 47.99 -1.00 -7.74
C ALA A 256 48.58 0.34 -7.23
N ALA A 257 49.41 1.00 -8.05
CA ALA A 257 49.98 2.32 -7.75
C ALA A 257 48.93 3.44 -7.61
N MET A 258 47.73 3.28 -8.20
CA MET A 258 46.63 4.23 -8.05
C MET A 258 45.86 4.05 -6.73
N ASN A 259 45.98 2.90 -6.06
CA ASN A 259 45.26 2.61 -4.82
C ASN A 259 46.07 3.08 -3.60
N THR A 260 45.88 4.34 -3.21
CA THR A 260 46.55 4.97 -2.07
C THR A 260 45.68 4.99 -0.80
N TRP A 261 44.63 4.18 -0.74
CA TRP A 261 43.60 4.29 0.29
C TRP A 261 44.13 4.08 1.71
N SER A 262 44.95 3.06 1.94
CA SER A 262 45.50 2.76 3.27
C SER A 262 46.26 3.97 3.85
N THR A 263 47.17 4.56 3.05
CA THR A 263 47.94 5.74 3.44
C THR A 263 47.06 6.99 3.55
N THR A 264 46.09 7.15 2.65
CA THR A 264 45.15 8.28 2.68
C THR A 264 44.30 8.25 3.94
N TRP A 265 43.72 7.08 4.27
CA TRP A 265 42.91 6.87 5.46
C TRP A 265 43.65 7.22 6.74
N ALA A 266 44.91 6.82 6.86
CA ALA A 266 45.74 7.10 8.04
C ALA A 266 45.90 8.61 8.30
N ASN A 267 45.83 9.45 7.26
CA ASN A 267 46.05 10.89 7.32
C ASN A 267 44.76 11.73 7.31
N MET A 268 43.58 11.09 7.40
CA MET A 268 42.29 11.78 7.45
C MET A 268 41.84 12.02 8.89
N THR A 269 41.21 13.17 9.14
CA THR A 269 40.60 13.51 10.46
C THR A 269 39.31 12.72 10.66
N LYS A 270 39.13 12.13 11.84
CA LYS A 270 38.00 11.24 12.20
C LYS A 270 37.37 11.72 13.51
N PRO A 271 36.06 11.48 13.73
CA PRO A 271 35.44 11.74 15.03
C PRO A 271 36.05 10.84 16.12
N SER A 272 36.13 11.36 17.35
CA SER A 272 36.63 10.58 18.49
C SER A 272 35.69 9.43 18.83
N GLY A 273 36.25 8.27 19.22
CA GLY A 273 35.47 7.13 19.71
C GLY A 273 34.80 6.27 18.62
N PHE A 274 35.11 6.49 17.34
CA PHE A 274 34.64 5.56 16.30
C PHE A 274 35.35 4.20 16.40
N THR A 275 34.63 3.14 16.06
CA THR A 275 35.14 1.77 15.98
C THR A 275 35.03 1.30 14.54
N GLU A 276 36.12 0.77 13.96
CA GLU A 276 36.10 0.28 12.58
C GLU A 276 35.22 -0.95 12.42
N MET A 277 34.52 -1.03 11.29
CA MET A 277 33.87 -2.26 10.85
C MET A 277 34.90 -3.19 10.23
N THR A 278 34.84 -4.48 10.59
CA THR A 278 35.76 -5.50 10.09
C THR A 278 35.08 -6.33 9.02
N LEU A 279 35.70 -6.41 7.83
CA LEU A 279 35.34 -7.40 6.81
C LEU A 279 35.94 -8.75 7.23
N LEU A 280 35.10 -9.74 7.53
CA LEU A 280 35.54 -11.03 8.01
C LEU A 280 36.10 -11.89 6.86
N THR A 281 37.37 -12.23 6.93
CA THR A 281 38.04 -13.17 6.00
C THR A 281 38.04 -14.62 6.48
N SER A 282 37.68 -14.88 7.75
CA SER A 282 37.70 -16.22 8.35
C SER A 282 36.35 -16.94 8.28
N THR A 283 36.40 -18.26 8.08
CA THR A 283 35.22 -19.15 8.04
C THR A 283 34.88 -19.79 9.39
N SER A 284 35.66 -19.54 10.44
CA SER A 284 35.47 -20.11 11.78
C SER A 284 34.09 -19.78 12.38
N ALA A 285 33.55 -20.73 13.15
CA ALA A 285 32.31 -20.53 13.87
C ALA A 285 32.44 -19.34 14.85
N TRP A 286 31.36 -18.56 15.01
CA TRP A 286 31.22 -17.43 15.95
C TRP A 286 31.96 -16.13 15.62
N THR A 287 32.95 -16.12 14.72
CA THR A 287 33.71 -14.91 14.39
C THR A 287 32.88 -13.83 13.67
N GLY A 288 31.80 -14.22 12.98
CA GLY A 288 30.90 -13.30 12.26
C GLY A 288 29.79 -12.65 13.11
N GLN A 289 29.73 -12.93 14.42
CA GLN A 289 28.64 -12.47 15.29
C GLN A 289 28.88 -11.08 15.91
N GLY A 290 30.04 -10.47 15.67
CA GLY A 290 30.33 -9.12 16.19
C GLY A 290 29.43 -8.05 15.57
N ALA A 291 29.00 -7.08 16.38
CA ALA A 291 28.13 -5.98 15.95
C ALA A 291 28.75 -5.13 14.82
N ASN A 292 30.09 -5.07 14.76
CA ASN A 292 30.85 -4.34 13.74
C ASN A 292 31.47 -5.27 12.68
N VAL A 293 30.94 -6.49 12.49
CA VAL A 293 31.48 -7.47 11.54
C VAL A 293 30.56 -7.64 10.32
N ILE A 294 31.12 -7.40 9.14
CA ILE A 294 30.50 -7.69 7.85
C ILE A 294 31.04 -9.05 7.39
N THR A 295 30.14 -10.00 7.11
CA THR A 295 30.50 -11.37 6.75
C THR A 295 29.73 -11.84 5.53
N SER A 296 30.42 -12.53 4.62
CA SER A 296 29.82 -13.17 3.44
C SER A 296 28.80 -14.27 3.77
N LYS A 297 28.77 -14.76 5.01
CA LYS A 297 27.77 -15.76 5.47
C LYS A 297 26.41 -15.15 5.82
N ARG A 298 26.28 -13.82 5.91
CA ARG A 298 25.01 -13.15 6.22
C ARG A 298 24.33 -12.72 4.93
N ASN A 299 23.35 -13.52 4.47
CA ASN A 299 22.65 -13.29 3.20
C ASN A 299 21.81 -12.00 3.18
N SER A 300 21.23 -11.61 4.32
CA SER A 300 20.50 -10.35 4.47
C SER A 300 20.31 -9.99 5.94
N TYR A 301 20.48 -8.72 6.29
CA TYR A 301 20.11 -8.19 7.60
C TYR A 301 18.62 -8.43 7.91
N THR A 302 17.77 -8.34 6.90
CA THR A 302 16.32 -8.56 7.02
C THR A 302 16.00 -10.01 7.39
N MET A 303 16.74 -11.00 6.85
CA MET A 303 16.57 -12.41 7.22
C MET A 303 16.98 -12.67 8.67
N TRP A 304 18.06 -12.03 9.13
CA TRP A 304 18.47 -12.11 10.53
C TRP A 304 17.43 -11.47 11.46
N LYS A 305 16.92 -10.29 11.11
CA LYS A 305 15.83 -9.64 11.86
C LYS A 305 14.51 -10.41 11.81
N LEU A 306 14.19 -11.07 10.71
CA LEU A 306 13.03 -11.94 10.59
C LEU A 306 13.14 -13.11 11.58
N GLY A 307 14.29 -13.75 11.68
CA GLY A 307 14.53 -14.81 12.68
C GLY A 307 14.39 -14.30 14.12
N GLU A 308 14.89 -13.10 14.44
CA GLU A 308 14.67 -12.50 15.76
C GLU A 308 13.18 -12.20 16.02
N LEU A 309 12.45 -11.75 15.00
CA LEU A 309 11.01 -11.49 15.09
C LEU A 309 10.19 -12.77 15.24
N GLU A 310 10.56 -13.86 14.56
CA GLU A 310 9.95 -15.19 14.74
C GLU A 310 10.13 -15.69 16.17
N VAL A 311 11.35 -15.59 16.71
CA VAL A 311 11.61 -15.93 18.13
C VAL A 311 10.79 -15.04 19.07
N SER A 312 10.67 -13.75 18.77
CA SER A 312 9.85 -12.84 19.56
C SER A 312 8.35 -13.14 19.44
N LEU A 313 7.88 -13.60 18.28
CA LEU A 313 6.48 -13.98 18.04
C LEU A 313 6.15 -15.26 18.82
N ASP A 314 7.02 -16.26 18.79
CA ASP A 314 6.88 -17.49 19.59
C ASP A 314 6.83 -17.16 21.09
N ALA A 315 7.72 -16.29 21.56
CA ALA A 315 7.72 -15.83 22.94
C ALA A 315 6.44 -15.06 23.32
N MET A 316 5.87 -14.27 22.39
CA MET A 316 4.59 -13.60 22.62
C MET A 316 3.43 -14.59 22.65
N THR A 317 3.39 -15.57 21.76
CA THR A 317 2.39 -16.65 21.74
C THR A 317 2.39 -17.42 23.06
N SER A 318 3.57 -17.85 23.55
CA SER A 318 3.67 -18.54 24.84
C SER A 318 3.25 -17.67 26.03
N ARG A 319 3.49 -16.35 25.98
CA ARG A 319 2.99 -15.43 27.01
C ARG A 319 1.47 -15.28 26.97
N LEU A 320 0.87 -15.33 25.78
CA LEU A 320 -0.56 -15.25 25.58
C LEU A 320 -1.25 -16.51 26.11
N GLU A 321 -0.74 -17.69 25.79
CA GLU A 321 -1.17 -18.97 26.35
C GLU A 321 -1.04 -19.00 27.88
N ALA A 322 0.07 -18.46 28.42
CA ALA A 322 0.27 -18.34 29.85
C ALA A 322 -0.73 -17.37 30.51
N LEU A 323 -1.10 -16.27 29.85
CA LEU A 323 -2.12 -15.32 30.29
C LEU A 323 -3.53 -15.92 30.26
N GLU A 324 -3.87 -16.69 29.23
CA GLU A 324 -5.12 -17.43 29.15
C GLU A 324 -5.21 -18.46 30.28
N THR A 325 -4.14 -19.23 30.51
CA THR A 325 -4.01 -20.16 31.64
C THR A 325 -4.10 -19.44 33.00
N HIS A 326 -3.55 -18.22 33.08
CA HIS A 326 -3.59 -17.40 34.29
C HIS A 326 -5.01 -16.85 34.56
N LEU A 327 -5.77 -16.51 33.52
CA LEU A 327 -7.19 -16.13 33.62
C LEU A 327 -8.02 -17.28 34.19
N ASP A 328 -7.78 -18.50 33.70
CA ASP A 328 -8.40 -19.73 34.24
C ASP A 328 -8.01 -19.97 35.70
N GLY A 329 -6.79 -19.60 36.08
CA GLY A 329 -6.25 -19.73 37.45
C GLY A 329 -6.89 -18.82 38.50
N TYR A 330 -7.54 -17.71 38.11
CA TYR A 330 -8.27 -16.83 39.04
C TYR A 330 -9.72 -17.25 39.28
N GLY A 331 -10.23 -18.25 38.55
CA GLY A 331 -11.60 -18.73 38.68
C GLY A 331 -12.68 -17.73 38.27
N VAL A 332 -12.33 -16.69 37.49
CA VAL A 332 -13.29 -15.73 36.94
C VAL A 332 -13.97 -16.34 35.73
N VAL A 333 -15.30 -16.48 35.76
CA VAL A 333 -16.07 -17.09 34.68
C VAL A 333 -16.67 -16.00 33.79
N PRO A 334 -16.18 -15.81 32.55
CA PRO A 334 -16.72 -14.82 31.63
C PRO A 334 -18.00 -15.32 30.93
N LEU A 335 -18.94 -14.40 30.68
CA LEU A 335 -20.09 -14.63 29.81
C LEU A 335 -20.41 -13.37 29.01
N HIS A 336 -20.28 -13.48 27.70
CA HIS A 336 -20.53 -12.40 26.76
C HIS A 336 -21.79 -12.69 25.94
N GLY A 337 -22.62 -11.68 25.72
CA GLY A 337 -23.74 -11.78 24.80
C GLY A 337 -23.95 -10.52 23.99
N SER A 338 -24.70 -10.67 22.90
CA SER A 338 -24.96 -9.57 21.97
C SER A 338 -26.35 -9.68 21.34
N GLY A 339 -26.98 -8.53 21.08
CA GLY A 339 -28.16 -8.47 20.22
C GLY A 339 -29.16 -7.38 20.59
N THR A 340 -30.44 -7.73 20.72
CA THR A 340 -31.55 -6.76 20.83
C THR A 340 -31.28 -5.68 21.89
N THR A 341 -31.64 -4.45 21.54
CA THR A 341 -31.63 -3.31 22.47
C THR A 341 -32.79 -3.34 23.45
N ASN A 342 -33.88 -4.05 23.13
CA ASN A 342 -35.15 -3.98 23.88
C ASN A 342 -35.00 -4.50 25.31
N THR A 343 -34.30 -5.63 25.50
CA THR A 343 -34.08 -6.22 26.82
C THR A 343 -32.77 -5.78 27.49
N LYS A 344 -32.06 -4.77 26.95
CA LYS A 344 -30.74 -4.37 27.47
C LYS A 344 -30.75 -4.01 28.95
N ASN A 345 -31.77 -3.26 29.40
CA ASN A 345 -31.89 -2.81 30.79
C ASN A 345 -32.15 -4.00 31.72
N TRP A 346 -32.94 -4.98 31.24
CA TRP A 346 -33.19 -6.21 31.97
C TRP A 346 -31.92 -7.08 32.06
N PHE A 347 -31.20 -7.28 30.96
CA PHE A 347 -29.93 -8.02 30.97
C PHE A 347 -28.90 -7.38 31.89
N ALA A 348 -28.73 -6.05 31.85
CA ALA A 348 -27.83 -5.33 32.74
C ALA A 348 -28.19 -5.58 34.22
N LYS A 349 -29.48 -5.50 34.57
CA LYS A 349 -29.95 -5.76 35.93
C LYS A 349 -29.80 -7.24 36.33
N ALA A 350 -30.12 -8.17 35.44
CA ALA A 350 -30.01 -9.61 35.68
C ALA A 350 -28.54 -10.04 35.85
N MET A 351 -27.65 -9.58 34.98
CA MET A 351 -26.20 -9.81 35.06
C MET A 351 -25.63 -9.24 36.36
N LYS A 352 -25.96 -7.99 36.71
CA LYS A 352 -25.51 -7.41 37.97
C LYS A 352 -25.98 -8.21 39.18
N LEU A 353 -27.22 -8.70 39.13
CA LEU A 353 -27.78 -9.53 40.19
C LEU A 353 -27.08 -10.89 40.28
N MET A 354 -26.72 -11.50 39.14
CA MET A 354 -25.93 -12.73 39.08
C MET A 354 -24.53 -12.53 39.64
N GLU A 355 -23.81 -11.51 39.21
CA GLU A 355 -22.48 -11.16 39.73
C GLU A 355 -22.51 -10.94 41.26
N THR A 356 -23.55 -10.28 41.77
CA THR A 356 -23.72 -10.04 43.22
C THR A 356 -24.05 -11.32 44.00
N ARG A 357 -24.70 -12.31 43.38
CA ARG A 357 -25.16 -13.55 44.05
C ARG A 357 -24.22 -14.74 43.86
N ALA A 358 -23.25 -14.63 42.95
CA ALA A 358 -22.33 -15.70 42.65
C ALA A 358 -21.28 -15.88 43.76
N ARG A 359 -20.90 -17.13 44.02
CA ARG A 359 -19.74 -17.47 44.89
C ARG A 359 -18.43 -17.55 44.13
N VAL A 360 -18.50 -17.57 42.80
CA VAL A 360 -17.36 -17.48 41.89
C VAL A 360 -17.36 -16.09 41.26
N PRO A 361 -16.19 -15.49 41.00
CA PRO A 361 -16.15 -14.20 40.32
C PRO A 361 -16.70 -14.36 38.90
N LEU A 362 -17.72 -13.58 38.55
CA LEU A 362 -18.32 -13.58 37.22
C LEU A 362 -17.95 -12.28 36.50
N PHE A 363 -17.69 -12.36 35.21
CA PHE A 363 -17.51 -11.20 34.33
C PHE A 363 -18.54 -11.25 33.21
N LEU A 364 -19.67 -10.56 33.38
CA LEU A 364 -20.80 -10.67 32.46
C LEU A 364 -20.94 -9.40 31.62
N THR A 365 -21.00 -9.53 30.29
CA THR A 365 -21.18 -8.38 29.40
C THR A 365 -22.30 -8.62 28.38
N TYR A 366 -23.10 -7.60 28.09
CA TYR A 366 -24.10 -7.64 27.03
C TYR A 366 -23.98 -6.43 26.09
N ARG A 367 -23.78 -6.68 24.79
CA ARG A 367 -23.70 -5.66 23.75
C ARG A 367 -25.05 -5.47 23.06
N ALA A 368 -25.72 -4.36 23.35
CA ALA A 368 -27.01 -3.99 22.78
C ALA A 368 -26.88 -3.39 21.37
N VAL A 369 -26.59 -4.24 20.37
CA VAL A 369 -26.24 -3.85 18.98
C VAL A 369 -27.40 -4.01 17.98
N GLY A 370 -28.56 -4.47 18.44
CA GLY A 370 -29.70 -4.84 17.59
C GLY A 370 -29.68 -6.32 17.20
N SER A 371 -30.87 -6.90 16.99
CA SER A 371 -31.05 -8.35 16.79
C SER A 371 -30.29 -8.90 15.58
N GLY A 372 -30.24 -8.16 14.46
CA GLY A 372 -29.55 -8.62 13.24
C GLY A 372 -28.02 -8.69 13.41
N THR A 373 -27.43 -7.63 13.98
CA THR A 373 -25.99 -7.61 14.31
C THR A 373 -25.66 -8.66 15.36
N GLY A 374 -26.51 -8.82 16.38
CA GLY A 374 -26.33 -9.86 17.40
C GLY A 374 -26.34 -11.28 16.84
N GLN A 375 -27.18 -11.58 15.84
CA GLN A 375 -27.13 -12.88 15.15
C GLN A 375 -25.79 -13.08 14.44
N LYS A 376 -25.23 -12.05 13.78
CA LYS A 376 -23.92 -12.14 13.12
C LYS A 376 -22.77 -12.31 14.12
N GLU A 377 -22.78 -11.53 15.20
CA GLU A 377 -21.77 -11.65 16.28
C GLU A 377 -21.83 -13.02 16.96
N PHE A 378 -23.03 -13.59 17.12
CA PHE A 378 -23.22 -14.94 17.65
C PHE A 378 -22.69 -16.03 16.70
N VAL A 379 -22.99 -15.92 15.40
CA VAL A 379 -22.51 -16.89 14.39
C VAL A 379 -20.99 -16.77 14.20
N GLY A 380 -20.42 -15.57 14.19
CA GLY A 380 -19.02 -15.36 13.80
C GLY A 380 -18.78 -15.62 12.30
N ASP A 381 -17.53 -15.52 11.86
CA ASP A 381 -17.14 -15.80 10.48
C ASP A 381 -15.98 -16.80 10.44
N GLY A 382 -16.27 -18.04 10.05
CA GLY A 382 -15.28 -19.12 10.01
C GLY A 382 -14.18 -18.97 8.96
N ALA A 383 -14.30 -18.03 8.01
CA ALA A 383 -13.31 -17.78 6.97
C ALA A 383 -12.32 -16.65 7.32
N SER A 384 -12.57 -15.89 8.39
CA SER A 384 -11.71 -14.80 8.86
C SER A 384 -11.26 -15.02 10.32
N MET A 385 -10.33 -14.20 10.80
CA MET A 385 -9.87 -14.21 12.21
C MET A 385 -10.95 -13.76 13.23
N PHE A 386 -12.19 -13.52 12.78
CA PHE A 386 -13.32 -13.15 13.62
C PHE A 386 -14.07 -14.38 14.16
N LYS A 387 -13.43 -15.05 15.12
CA LYS A 387 -14.11 -16.07 15.95
C LYS A 387 -15.22 -15.40 16.78
N SER A 388 -16.36 -16.07 16.92
CA SER A 388 -17.43 -15.58 17.81
C SER A 388 -16.92 -15.48 19.25
N TYR A 389 -16.96 -14.29 19.82
CA TYR A 389 -16.70 -14.05 21.24
C TYR A 389 -18.00 -13.99 22.06
N SER A 390 -19.16 -14.00 21.41
CA SER A 390 -20.47 -13.96 22.06
C SER A 390 -20.91 -15.38 22.43
N ASN A 391 -21.02 -15.66 23.72
CA ASN A 391 -21.52 -16.94 24.24
C ASN A 391 -23.04 -17.10 24.07
N PHE A 392 -23.79 -16.02 23.93
CA PHE A 392 -25.23 -16.09 23.64
C PHE A 392 -25.72 -14.92 22.78
N GLY A 393 -26.71 -15.20 21.94
CA GLY A 393 -27.43 -14.18 21.18
C GLY A 393 -28.76 -13.84 21.85
N ALA A 394 -29.22 -12.61 21.73
CA ALA A 394 -30.59 -12.25 22.10
C ALA A 394 -31.25 -11.43 20.99
N GLY A 395 -32.50 -11.73 20.64
CA GLY A 395 -33.14 -11.04 19.53
C GLY A 395 -34.65 -11.21 19.50
N ASP A 396 -35.35 -10.18 19.04
CA ASP A 396 -36.80 -10.22 18.89
C ASP A 396 -37.24 -10.69 17.48
N ILE A 397 -36.26 -11.06 16.64
CA ILE A 397 -36.47 -11.75 15.36
C ILE A 397 -35.87 -13.16 15.44
N PRO A 398 -36.54 -14.19 14.90
CA PRO A 398 -35.96 -15.52 14.80
C PRO A 398 -34.64 -15.49 14.01
N MET A 399 -33.76 -16.48 14.23
CA MET A 399 -32.53 -16.61 13.45
C MET A 399 -32.88 -16.68 11.96
N SER A 400 -32.19 -15.88 11.14
CA SER A 400 -32.39 -15.95 9.69
C SER A 400 -31.92 -17.30 9.16
N SER A 401 -32.54 -17.79 8.09
CA SER A 401 -32.16 -19.07 7.48
C SER A 401 -30.68 -19.07 7.05
N SER A 402 -30.17 -17.96 6.51
CA SER A 402 -28.77 -17.83 6.12
C SER A 402 -27.81 -17.94 7.31
N ASN A 403 -28.10 -17.24 8.42
CA ASN A 403 -27.25 -17.30 9.61
C ASN A 403 -27.30 -18.69 10.27
N PHE A 404 -28.48 -19.32 10.28
CA PHE A 404 -28.64 -20.68 10.78
C PHE A 404 -27.80 -21.69 9.98
N GLN A 405 -27.84 -21.61 8.64
CA GLN A 405 -27.03 -22.48 7.78
C GLN A 405 -25.53 -22.19 7.92
N ALA A 406 -25.13 -20.92 8.07
CA ALA A 406 -23.73 -20.55 8.30
C ALA A 406 -23.18 -21.12 9.61
N LEU A 407 -23.98 -21.11 10.69
CA LEU A 407 -23.62 -21.74 11.96
C LEU A 407 -23.44 -23.26 11.80
N MET A 408 -24.35 -23.92 11.07
CA MET A 408 -24.28 -25.37 10.81
C MET A 408 -23.11 -25.77 9.90
N ALA A 409 -22.61 -24.85 9.08
CA ALA A 409 -21.48 -25.09 8.18
C ALA A 409 -20.10 -24.93 8.83
N GLN A 410 -20.03 -24.51 10.10
CA GLN A 410 -18.75 -24.41 10.81
C GLN A 410 -18.11 -25.78 11.01
N THR A 411 -16.81 -25.81 11.27
CA THR A 411 -16.05 -27.05 11.50
C THR A 411 -15.40 -27.00 12.89
N PRO A 412 -15.92 -27.74 13.89
CA PRO A 412 -17.08 -28.65 13.81
C PRO A 412 -18.43 -27.91 13.67
N PRO A 413 -19.49 -28.56 13.15
CA PRO A 413 -20.82 -27.96 13.07
C PRO A 413 -21.35 -27.53 14.44
N GLU A 414 -21.84 -26.30 14.56
CA GLU A 414 -22.37 -25.77 15.82
C GLU A 414 -23.91 -25.79 15.86
N THR A 415 -24.52 -26.31 16.93
CA THR A 415 -25.99 -26.31 17.09
C THR A 415 -26.48 -25.16 17.97
N MET A 416 -27.74 -24.72 17.79
CA MET A 416 -28.35 -23.66 18.61
C MET A 416 -29.78 -24.01 19.07
N VAL A 417 -30.20 -23.40 20.19
CA VAL A 417 -31.56 -23.47 20.72
C VAL A 417 -32.19 -22.08 20.81
N HIS A 418 -33.44 -21.95 20.35
CA HIS A 418 -34.27 -20.77 20.60
C HIS A 418 -35.10 -20.94 21.89
N MET A 419 -34.93 -20.03 22.85
CA MET A 419 -35.73 -19.99 24.07
C MET A 419 -36.47 -18.67 24.21
N PRO A 420 -37.82 -18.64 24.28
CA PRO A 420 -38.54 -17.41 24.56
C PRO A 420 -38.24 -16.92 25.98
N LEU A 421 -37.94 -15.62 26.13
CA LEU A 421 -37.53 -15.00 27.39
C LEU A 421 -38.62 -14.07 27.97
N ALA A 422 -39.04 -13.08 27.19
CA ALA A 422 -39.95 -12.04 27.63
C ALA A 422 -40.84 -11.59 26.47
N LEU A 423 -42.01 -11.05 26.79
CA LEU A 423 -42.89 -10.43 25.80
C LEU A 423 -42.81 -8.92 25.95
N GLY A 424 -42.49 -8.24 24.85
CA GLY A 424 -42.43 -6.79 24.76
C GLY A 424 -43.53 -6.24 23.85
N ALA A 425 -43.74 -4.94 23.90
CA ALA A 425 -44.60 -4.21 22.98
C ALA A 425 -43.77 -3.17 22.21
N ILE A 426 -44.07 -2.99 20.93
CA ILE A 426 -43.52 -1.87 20.16
C ILE A 426 -44.55 -0.75 20.21
N GLY A 427 -44.17 0.38 20.82
CA GLY A 427 -44.96 1.60 20.84
C GLY A 427 -44.63 2.49 19.64
N VAL A 428 -45.61 3.27 19.20
CA VAL A 428 -45.42 4.37 18.25
C VAL A 428 -45.53 5.66 19.02
N PHE A 429 -44.52 6.51 18.93
CA PHE A 429 -44.43 7.73 19.72
C PHE A 429 -44.38 8.96 18.81
N HIS A 430 -44.88 10.08 19.29
CA HIS A 430 -44.92 11.35 18.58
C HIS A 430 -44.49 12.51 19.47
N SER A 431 -44.18 13.64 18.84
CA SER A 431 -43.81 14.90 19.51
C SER A 431 -44.66 16.09 19.02
N VAL A 432 -45.91 15.79 18.65
CA VAL A 432 -46.95 16.82 18.49
C VAL A 432 -47.09 17.56 19.83
N PRO A 433 -46.91 18.90 19.87
CA PRO A 433 -46.99 19.66 21.11
C PRO A 433 -48.35 19.49 21.80
N LYS A 434 -48.34 19.36 23.13
CA LYS A 434 -49.53 19.02 23.92
C LYS A 434 -50.66 20.05 23.75
N GLU A 435 -50.29 21.32 23.60
CA GLU A 435 -51.21 22.44 23.33
C GLU A 435 -51.97 22.28 22.01
N MET A 436 -51.43 21.54 21.05
CA MET A 436 -52.08 21.29 19.75
C MET A 436 -53.11 20.16 19.82
N LEU A 437 -53.13 19.35 20.89
CA LEU A 437 -54.06 18.22 21.02
C LEU A 437 -55.48 18.63 21.42
N GLY A 438 -55.72 19.91 21.73
CA GLY A 438 -57.04 20.44 22.05
C GLY A 438 -57.71 19.78 23.26
N GLY A 439 -56.91 19.38 24.26
CA GLY A 439 -57.38 18.70 25.47
C GLY A 439 -57.42 17.17 25.39
N ALA A 440 -57.14 16.57 24.22
CA ALA A 440 -56.91 15.13 24.13
C ALA A 440 -55.60 14.73 24.81
N THR A 441 -55.56 13.51 25.35
CA THR A 441 -54.39 12.96 26.04
C THR A 441 -53.38 12.32 25.08
N GLU A 442 -53.85 11.84 23.93
CA GLU A 442 -53.09 11.01 22.99
C GLU A 442 -53.55 11.31 21.55
N VAL A 443 -52.64 11.17 20.59
CA VAL A 443 -53.00 11.12 19.16
C VAL A 443 -53.49 9.72 18.82
N LYS A 444 -54.62 9.63 18.12
CA LYS A 444 -55.24 8.37 17.68
C LYS A 444 -54.95 8.11 16.21
N LEU A 445 -54.41 6.95 15.88
CA LEU A 445 -54.22 6.52 14.51
C LEU A 445 -54.63 5.05 14.38
N ASP A 446 -55.44 4.71 13.39
CA ASP A 446 -55.61 3.31 13.01
C ASP A 446 -54.38 2.78 12.25
N ALA A 447 -54.31 1.45 12.11
CA ALA A 447 -53.18 0.79 11.46
C ALA A 447 -52.97 1.21 10.00
N CYS A 448 -54.03 1.58 9.28
CA CYS A 448 -53.95 1.86 7.85
C CYS A 448 -53.55 3.30 7.60
N LEU A 449 -54.02 4.24 8.42
CA LEU A 449 -53.51 5.61 8.43
C LEU A 449 -52.06 5.64 8.88
N LEU A 450 -51.69 4.85 9.90
CA LEU A 450 -50.31 4.67 10.31
C LEU A 450 -49.43 4.13 9.17
N ALA A 451 -49.93 3.13 8.42
CA ALA A 451 -49.25 2.62 7.22
C ALA A 451 -49.05 3.70 6.15
N LYS A 452 -50.05 4.56 5.91
CA LYS A 452 -49.95 5.69 4.96
C LYS A 452 -48.91 6.73 5.41
N ILE A 453 -48.81 7.01 6.71
CA ILE A 453 -47.79 7.92 7.25
C ILE A 453 -46.38 7.33 7.03
N PHE A 454 -46.16 6.08 7.46
CA PHE A 454 -44.85 5.44 7.35
C PHE A 454 -44.47 5.00 5.92
N SER A 455 -45.40 5.03 4.96
CA SER A 455 -45.13 4.87 3.52
C SER A 455 -45.00 6.21 2.79
N GLY A 456 -45.24 7.34 3.46
CA GLY A 456 -45.10 8.69 2.89
C GLY A 456 -46.28 9.11 2.02
N ALA A 457 -47.42 8.42 2.10
CA ALA A 457 -48.66 8.80 1.41
C ALA A 457 -49.42 9.89 2.17
N VAL A 458 -49.26 9.97 3.50
CA VAL A 458 -49.76 11.07 4.35
C VAL A 458 -48.54 11.76 4.96
N THR A 459 -48.36 13.05 4.67
CA THR A 459 -47.13 13.78 4.97
C THR A 459 -47.31 14.95 5.93
N THR A 460 -48.55 15.34 6.26
CA THR A 460 -48.84 16.45 7.17
C THR A 460 -49.84 16.07 8.26
N TRP A 461 -49.71 16.70 9.43
CA TRP A 461 -50.58 16.45 10.60
C TRP A 461 -52.00 17.01 10.42
N ASP A 462 -52.19 17.97 9.51
CA ASP A 462 -53.49 18.54 9.13
C ASP A 462 -54.19 17.78 7.97
N ASP A 463 -53.66 16.63 7.54
CA ASP A 463 -54.33 15.78 6.56
C ASP A 463 -55.74 15.40 7.04
N ALA A 464 -56.72 15.46 6.14
CA ALA A 464 -58.12 15.23 6.46
C ALA A 464 -58.37 13.86 7.12
N GLN A 465 -57.57 12.83 6.79
CA GLN A 465 -57.68 11.52 7.42
C GLN A 465 -57.17 11.52 8.86
N VAL A 466 -56.13 12.31 9.17
CA VAL A 466 -55.60 12.49 10.53
C VAL A 466 -56.60 13.27 11.38
N LEU A 467 -57.13 14.38 10.87
CA LEU A 467 -58.12 15.20 11.57
C LEU A 467 -59.44 14.45 11.79
N ALA A 468 -59.85 13.57 10.86
CA ALA A 468 -61.04 12.73 11.04
C ALA A 468 -60.95 11.81 12.27
N GLN A 469 -59.74 11.34 12.61
CA GLN A 469 -59.51 10.50 13.81
C GLN A 469 -59.18 11.33 15.05
N ASN A 470 -58.82 12.59 14.87
CA ASN A 470 -58.38 13.51 15.92
C ASN A 470 -59.08 14.87 15.77
N PRO A 471 -60.40 14.97 15.99
CA PRO A 471 -61.16 16.20 15.71
C PRO A 471 -60.78 17.38 16.60
N THR A 472 -60.09 17.14 17.72
CA THR A 472 -59.56 18.19 18.61
C THR A 472 -58.13 18.61 18.27
N LEU A 473 -57.46 17.92 17.33
CA LEU A 473 -56.11 18.26 16.89
C LEU A 473 -56.16 19.55 16.09
N SER A 474 -55.44 20.56 16.57
CA SER A 474 -55.32 21.87 15.94
C SER A 474 -53.83 22.16 15.74
N VAL A 475 -53.34 21.87 14.54
CA VAL A 475 -51.95 22.14 14.14
C VAL A 475 -51.93 23.22 13.04
N PRO A 476 -50.84 23.99 12.89
CA PRO A 476 -50.69 24.90 11.76
C PRO A 476 -50.86 24.19 10.41
N ALA A 477 -51.50 24.85 9.45
CA ALA A 477 -51.71 24.27 8.12
C ALA A 477 -50.36 23.92 7.45
N GLY A 478 -50.29 22.74 6.82
CA GLY A 478 -49.08 22.22 6.19
C GLY A 478 -48.01 21.73 7.16
N THR A 479 -48.34 21.49 8.44
CA THR A 479 -47.36 20.97 9.42
C THR A 479 -46.88 19.58 9.01
N VAL A 480 -45.65 19.50 8.52
CA VAL A 480 -45.03 18.25 8.02
C VAL A 480 -44.80 17.25 9.15
N ILE A 481 -45.17 15.99 8.92
CA ILE A 481 -44.86 14.85 9.79
C ILE A 481 -43.40 14.44 9.55
N LYS A 482 -42.55 14.55 10.58
CA LYS A 482 -41.16 14.07 10.52
C LYS A 482 -41.10 12.60 10.92
N VAL A 483 -41.06 11.71 9.96
CA VAL A 483 -41.01 10.25 10.20
C VAL A 483 -39.58 9.85 10.56
N ALA A 484 -39.39 9.23 11.72
CA ALA A 484 -38.13 8.65 12.15
C ALA A 484 -38.13 7.13 11.95
N HIS A 485 -37.07 6.60 11.33
CA HIS A 485 -36.94 5.17 11.06
C HIS A 485 -35.52 4.65 11.23
N ARG A 486 -35.40 3.36 11.48
CA ARG A 486 -34.12 2.70 11.79
C ARG A 486 -33.27 2.53 10.53
N THR A 487 -31.98 2.83 10.65
CA THR A 487 -30.97 2.64 9.59
C THR A 487 -30.46 1.21 9.49
N LEU A 488 -30.26 0.55 10.64
CA LEU A 488 -29.76 -0.82 10.73
C LEU A 488 -30.89 -1.82 11.04
N GLY A 489 -30.61 -3.11 10.81
CA GLY A 489 -31.55 -4.20 11.10
C GLY A 489 -32.09 -4.15 12.53
N SER A 490 -33.39 -3.93 12.66
CA SER A 490 -34.06 -3.63 13.93
C SER A 490 -35.29 -4.50 14.13
N SER A 491 -35.42 -5.05 15.33
CA SER A 491 -36.60 -5.80 15.74
C SER A 491 -37.86 -4.93 15.80
N SER A 492 -37.76 -3.68 16.24
CA SER A 492 -38.90 -2.76 16.24
C SER A 492 -39.39 -2.48 14.82
N THR A 493 -38.48 -2.43 13.83
CA THR A 493 -38.82 -2.32 12.40
C THR A 493 -39.49 -3.58 11.89
N GLY A 494 -38.98 -4.76 12.27
CA GLY A 494 -39.61 -6.04 11.95
C GLY A 494 -41.01 -6.16 12.52
N GLY A 495 -41.20 -5.75 13.77
CA GLY A 495 -42.50 -5.72 14.44
C GLY A 495 -43.49 -4.79 13.74
N LEU A 496 -43.12 -3.52 13.58
CA LEU A 496 -43.99 -2.52 12.94
C LEU A 496 -44.34 -2.91 11.50
N SER A 497 -43.34 -3.22 10.68
CA SER A 497 -43.56 -3.58 9.27
C SER A 497 -44.39 -4.86 9.14
N GLY A 498 -44.17 -5.86 9.99
CA GLY A 498 -44.98 -7.07 10.03
C GLY A 498 -46.44 -6.80 10.41
N TYR A 499 -46.68 -5.95 11.40
CA TYR A 499 -48.03 -5.54 11.80
C TYR A 499 -48.76 -4.80 10.66
N LEU A 500 -48.13 -3.78 10.08
CA LEU A 500 -48.72 -2.97 9.01
C LEU A 500 -48.97 -3.79 7.74
N ASN A 501 -48.02 -4.63 7.34
CA ASN A 501 -48.15 -5.52 6.19
C ASN A 501 -49.32 -6.50 6.36
N LYS A 502 -49.56 -6.99 7.58
CA LYS A 502 -50.65 -7.93 7.87
C LYS A 502 -52.02 -7.23 7.94
N LYS A 503 -52.10 -6.06 8.58
CA LYS A 503 -53.37 -5.38 8.83
C LYS A 503 -53.84 -4.51 7.67
N CYS A 504 -52.90 -3.87 6.97
CA CYS A 504 -53.21 -2.88 5.95
C CYS A 504 -52.40 -3.12 4.67
N PRO A 505 -52.50 -4.31 4.04
CA PRO A 505 -51.69 -4.68 2.88
C PRO A 505 -51.91 -3.76 1.67
N SER A 506 -53.05 -3.07 1.57
CA SER A 506 -53.32 -2.09 0.51
C SER A 506 -52.62 -0.74 0.73
N SER A 507 -52.32 -0.39 1.99
CA SER A 507 -51.65 0.87 2.37
C SER A 507 -50.17 0.68 2.71
N TRP A 508 -49.72 -0.56 2.90
CA TRP A 508 -48.33 -0.91 3.22
C TRP A 508 -47.72 -1.79 2.14
N THR A 509 -46.84 -1.23 1.32
CA THR A 509 -46.18 -1.94 0.21
C THR A 509 -44.69 -2.17 0.44
N LEU A 510 -44.14 -1.77 1.59
CA LEU A 510 -42.70 -1.85 1.90
C LEU A 510 -42.23 -3.25 2.34
N GLY A 511 -43.14 -4.21 2.47
CA GLY A 511 -42.87 -5.57 2.94
C GLY A 511 -42.69 -5.68 4.46
N ALA A 512 -42.45 -6.89 4.96
CA ALA A 512 -42.26 -7.17 6.39
C ALA A 512 -40.84 -7.72 6.64
N SER A 513 -39.98 -6.89 7.24
CA SER A 513 -38.58 -7.25 7.51
C SER A 513 -38.01 -6.38 8.63
N SER A 514 -36.94 -6.87 9.28
CA SER A 514 -36.14 -6.06 10.21
C SER A 514 -35.32 -4.97 9.52
N SER A 515 -35.20 -5.03 8.20
CA SER A 515 -34.61 -4.02 7.33
C SER A 515 -35.48 -3.88 6.07
N ILE A 516 -36.06 -2.70 5.87
CA ILE A 516 -36.90 -2.36 4.72
C ILE A 516 -36.35 -1.10 4.05
N SER A 517 -36.61 -0.94 2.75
CA SER A 517 -36.28 0.27 2.01
C SER A 517 -37.33 1.34 2.29
N TRP A 518 -36.96 2.35 3.07
CA TRP A 518 -37.82 3.47 3.40
C TRP A 518 -37.95 4.48 2.24
N PRO A 519 -39.08 5.19 2.12
CA PRO A 519 -39.25 6.25 1.11
C PRO A 519 -38.15 7.30 1.17
N ALA A 520 -37.62 7.68 0.01
CA ALA A 520 -36.62 8.75 -0.12
C ALA A 520 -37.28 10.15 -0.13
N GLN A 521 -38.06 10.46 0.91
CA GLN A 521 -38.72 11.76 1.09
C GLN A 521 -37.98 12.60 2.14
N ALA A 522 -37.99 13.93 1.99
CA ALA A 522 -37.24 14.84 2.86
C ALA A 522 -37.67 14.78 4.34
N ASN A 523 -38.88 14.31 4.62
CA ASN A 523 -39.42 14.17 5.97
C ASN A 523 -39.15 12.79 6.60
N PHE A 524 -38.41 11.89 5.93
CA PHE A 524 -37.97 10.60 6.46
C PHE A 524 -36.55 10.71 7.02
N ASN A 525 -36.39 10.35 8.29
CA ASN A 525 -35.19 10.62 9.07
C ASN A 525 -34.59 9.32 9.59
N ASN A 526 -33.33 9.12 9.21
CA ASN A 526 -32.51 7.99 9.61
C ASN A 526 -32.05 8.14 11.06
N VAL A 527 -32.35 7.15 11.90
CA VAL A 527 -31.92 7.11 13.31
C VAL A 527 -31.28 5.76 13.68
N GLU A 528 -30.28 5.81 14.54
CA GLU A 528 -29.55 4.63 15.01
C GLU A 528 -29.97 4.23 16.44
N GLY A 529 -30.30 2.94 16.61
CA GLY A 529 -30.71 2.39 17.90
C GLY A 529 -32.01 2.98 18.47
N SER A 530 -32.42 2.48 19.64
CA SER A 530 -33.50 3.10 20.42
C SER A 530 -33.14 4.49 20.96
N PRO A 531 -31.89 4.77 21.42
CA PRO A 531 -31.51 6.11 21.86
C PRO A 531 -31.62 7.16 20.77
N GLY A 532 -31.17 6.87 19.54
CA GLY A 532 -31.30 7.82 18.42
C GLY A 532 -32.76 8.09 18.04
N MET A 533 -33.60 7.05 18.05
CA MET A 533 -35.06 7.21 17.84
C MET A 533 -35.69 8.11 18.90
N GLN A 534 -35.38 7.85 20.17
CA GLN A 534 -35.84 8.66 21.29
C GLN A 534 -35.39 10.12 21.17
N SER A 535 -34.08 10.35 20.99
CA SER A 535 -33.51 11.69 20.87
C SER A 535 -34.11 12.45 19.68
N PHE A 536 -34.34 11.78 18.55
CA PHE A 536 -34.96 12.41 17.40
C PHE A 536 -36.39 12.84 17.69
N ILE A 537 -37.23 11.94 18.22
CA ILE A 537 -38.64 12.25 18.51
C ILE A 537 -38.73 13.39 19.53
N MET A 538 -37.98 13.32 20.64
CA MET A 538 -38.00 14.35 21.68
C MET A 538 -37.41 15.68 21.22
N GLY A 539 -36.39 15.65 20.37
CA GLY A 539 -35.68 16.86 19.89
C GLY A 539 -36.36 17.56 18.71
N ASN A 540 -37.32 16.92 18.04
CA ASN A 540 -37.96 17.46 16.84
C ASN A 540 -39.46 17.48 17.02
N GLN A 541 -40.06 18.66 17.19
CA GLN A 541 -41.53 18.79 17.20
C GLN A 541 -42.15 18.22 15.93
N TYR A 542 -43.34 17.64 16.08
CA TYR A 542 -44.14 17.00 15.03
C TYR A 542 -43.52 15.74 14.40
N ALA A 543 -42.56 15.13 15.09
CA ALA A 543 -42.00 13.85 14.71
C ALA A 543 -42.90 12.68 15.11
N ILE A 544 -42.75 11.56 14.41
CA ILE A 544 -43.34 10.27 14.73
C ILE A 544 -42.32 9.16 14.49
N GLY A 545 -42.27 8.18 15.37
CA GLY A 545 -41.38 7.03 15.23
C GLY A 545 -41.81 5.87 16.10
N TYR A 546 -41.02 4.81 16.14
CA TYR A 546 -41.37 3.57 16.83
C TYR A 546 -40.17 3.02 17.60
N LEU A 547 -40.43 2.55 18.81
CA LEU A 547 -39.43 1.89 19.65
C LEU A 547 -40.12 0.95 20.63
N ASP A 548 -39.33 0.19 21.38
CA ASP A 548 -39.85 -0.58 22.50
C ASP A 548 -40.63 0.33 23.46
N ALA A 549 -41.82 -0.11 23.86
CA ALA A 549 -42.74 0.68 24.66
C ALA A 549 -42.13 1.09 26.00
N GLY A 550 -41.43 0.17 26.67
CA GLY A 550 -40.76 0.44 27.94
C GLY A 550 -39.72 1.56 27.81
N HIS A 551 -38.93 1.56 26.74
CA HIS A 551 -38.00 2.64 26.46
C HIS A 551 -38.70 3.99 26.29
N GLY A 552 -39.84 4.06 25.60
CA GLY A 552 -40.58 5.33 25.48
C GLY A 552 -41.24 5.77 26.79
N HIS A 553 -41.74 4.81 27.58
CA HIS A 553 -42.38 5.09 28.87
C HIS A 553 -41.39 5.58 29.93
N ASP A 554 -40.15 5.08 29.93
CA ASP A 554 -39.06 5.54 30.82
C ASP A 554 -38.76 7.03 30.65
N PHE A 555 -39.06 7.61 29.48
CA PHE A 555 -38.87 9.03 29.17
C PHE A 555 -40.19 9.81 29.01
N GLU A 556 -41.30 9.23 29.48
CA GLU A 556 -42.63 9.85 29.44
C GLU A 556 -43.05 10.36 28.05
N MET A 557 -42.58 9.69 26.99
CA MET A 557 -42.87 10.09 25.61
C MET A 557 -44.36 9.97 25.29
N SER A 558 -44.89 10.89 24.48
CA SER A 558 -46.27 10.83 24.01
C SER A 558 -46.44 9.69 23.02
N GLU A 559 -47.31 8.73 23.35
CA GLU A 559 -47.57 7.54 22.56
C GLU A 559 -48.85 7.70 21.74
N VAL A 560 -48.84 7.18 20.51
CA VAL A 560 -50.01 7.08 19.64
C VAL A 560 -50.92 5.97 20.17
N ALA A 561 -52.20 6.27 20.35
CA ALA A 561 -53.21 5.28 20.68
C ALA A 561 -53.63 4.53 19.40
N LEU A 562 -53.51 3.20 19.44
CA LEU A 562 -53.87 2.32 18.34
C LEU A 562 -55.14 1.54 18.66
N THR A 563 -55.95 1.28 17.64
CA THR A 563 -57.16 0.45 17.76
C THR A 563 -56.79 -1.03 17.64
N ASN A 564 -57.02 -1.78 18.71
CA ASN A 564 -56.76 -3.22 18.75
C ASN A 564 -57.85 -4.02 18.02
N PHE A 565 -57.67 -5.35 17.89
CA PHE A 565 -58.64 -6.22 17.23
C PHE A 565 -60.06 -6.17 17.81
N ALA A 566 -60.21 -5.87 19.10
CA ALA A 566 -61.50 -5.74 19.76
C ALA A 566 -62.17 -4.36 19.54
N GLY A 567 -61.56 -3.48 18.73
CA GLY A 567 -62.07 -2.14 18.44
C GLY A 567 -61.76 -1.11 19.53
N MET A 568 -60.91 -1.43 20.50
CA MET A 568 -60.53 -0.48 21.57
C MET A 568 -59.28 0.32 21.18
N THR A 569 -59.36 1.64 21.25
CA THR A 569 -58.23 2.55 20.99
C THR A 569 -57.50 2.87 22.29
N ARG A 570 -56.24 2.44 22.44
CA ARG A 570 -55.43 2.60 23.66
C ARG A 570 -53.93 2.67 23.35
N THR A 571 -53.14 3.21 24.28
CA THR A 571 -51.68 3.13 24.27
C THR A 571 -51.17 1.85 24.96
N SER A 572 -49.93 1.45 24.68
CA SER A 572 -49.35 0.28 25.34
C SER A 572 -49.23 0.47 26.86
N LYS A 573 -49.06 1.71 27.35
CA LYS A 573 -49.06 2.04 28.77
C LYS A 573 -50.39 1.69 29.45
N ALA A 574 -51.52 1.92 28.78
CA ALA A 574 -52.85 1.63 29.30
C ALA A 574 -53.18 0.12 29.33
N GLU A 575 -52.55 -0.69 28.47
CA GLU A 575 -52.71 -2.15 28.42
C GLU A 575 -51.77 -2.90 29.40
N SER A 576 -50.74 -2.22 29.90
CA SER A 576 -49.64 -2.81 30.66
C SER A 576 -49.99 -3.51 32.01
N PRO A 577 -51.07 -3.22 32.76
CA PRO A 577 -51.27 -3.87 34.06
C PRO A 577 -51.71 -5.36 34.00
N LYS A 578 -52.04 -5.94 32.84
CA LYS A 578 -52.62 -7.31 32.76
C LYS A 578 -52.24 -8.11 31.50
N PHE A 579 -50.96 -8.34 31.25
CA PHE A 579 -50.54 -9.36 30.26
C PHE A 579 -50.82 -10.78 30.77
N THR A 580 -52.06 -11.27 30.66
CA THR A 580 -52.40 -12.68 30.92
C THR A 580 -52.18 -13.52 29.66
N VAL A 581 -50.93 -13.84 29.33
CA VAL A 581 -50.58 -14.68 28.16
C VAL A 581 -50.57 -16.16 28.58
N PHE A 582 -51.75 -16.79 28.71
CA PHE A 582 -51.80 -18.23 29.01
C PHE A 582 -52.79 -19.06 28.16
N GLY A 583 -53.38 -18.49 27.11
CA GLY A 583 -54.31 -19.22 26.24
C GLY A 583 -53.66 -20.16 25.20
N ALA A 584 -52.51 -19.79 24.61
CA ALA A 584 -52.09 -20.36 23.33
C ALA A 584 -50.85 -21.30 23.35
N LEU A 585 -50.10 -21.37 24.45
CA LEU A 585 -48.76 -22.01 24.46
C LEU A 585 -48.70 -23.46 24.97
N LYS A 586 -49.84 -24.13 25.16
CA LYS A 586 -49.90 -25.42 25.89
C LYS A 586 -49.36 -26.68 25.18
N ARG A 587 -48.71 -26.61 24.01
CA ARG A 587 -48.19 -27.84 23.37
C ARG A 587 -46.84 -27.65 22.67
N LYS A 588 -45.90 -28.53 23.08
CA LYS A 588 -44.64 -28.96 22.43
C LYS A 588 -43.35 -28.27 22.89
N PHE A 589 -42.72 -28.81 23.93
CA PHE A 589 -41.25 -28.98 23.96
C PHE A 589 -40.88 -30.22 24.79
N PRO A 590 -40.14 -31.21 24.24
CA PRO A 590 -39.56 -32.31 25.01
C PRO A 590 -38.18 -31.91 25.62
N PRO A 591 -37.68 -32.62 26.65
CA PRO A 591 -36.59 -32.11 27.47
C PRO A 591 -35.20 -32.72 27.18
N ARG A 592 -34.17 -31.88 27.43
CA ARG A 592 -32.72 -32.11 27.69
C ARG A 592 -31.77 -32.21 26.49
N PHE A 593 -30.72 -31.36 26.49
CA PHE A 593 -29.27 -31.61 26.22
C PHE A 593 -28.50 -30.25 26.25
N PRO A 594 -27.15 -30.18 26.20
CA PRO A 594 -26.37 -28.99 26.53
C PRO A 594 -26.15 -28.10 25.28
N PHE A 595 -26.48 -26.81 25.36
CA PHE A 595 -26.52 -25.96 24.16
C PHE A 595 -26.16 -24.49 24.42
N LEU A 596 -25.64 -23.86 23.37
CA LEU A 596 -25.53 -22.41 23.22
C LEU A 596 -26.93 -21.82 22.99
N VAL A 597 -27.29 -20.81 23.78
CA VAL A 597 -28.68 -20.34 23.92
C VAL A 597 -28.90 -19.05 23.15
N VAL A 598 -29.97 -18.99 22.37
CA VAL A 598 -30.50 -17.74 21.82
C VAL A 598 -31.83 -17.41 22.51
N PHE A 599 -31.90 -16.25 23.17
CA PHE A 599 -33.14 -15.80 23.80
C PHE A 599 -33.99 -15.00 22.80
N HIS A 600 -35.26 -15.40 22.66
CA HIS A 600 -36.24 -14.71 21.81
C HIS A 600 -37.21 -13.89 22.67
N SER A 601 -37.41 -12.62 22.36
CA SER A 601 -38.57 -11.89 22.86
C SER A 601 -39.58 -11.77 21.74
N THR A 602 -40.76 -12.34 21.90
CA THR A 602 -41.82 -12.19 20.90
C THR A 602 -42.58 -10.90 21.21
N CYS A 603 -42.48 -9.90 20.33
CA CYS A 603 -43.35 -8.72 20.41
C CYS A 603 -44.68 -9.03 19.73
N PHE A 604 -45.79 -8.81 20.43
CA PHE A 604 -47.14 -8.95 19.86
C PHE A 604 -47.77 -7.56 19.68
N PHE A 605 -48.39 -7.35 18.51
CA PHE A 605 -49.34 -6.27 18.29
C PHE A 605 -50.75 -6.83 18.50
N TRP A 606 -51.56 -6.18 19.33
CA TRP A 606 -52.93 -6.58 19.65
C TRP A 606 -53.97 -5.82 18.84
#